data_AF-A0A2W4VRH4-F1
#
_entry.id   AF-A0A2W4VRH4-F1
#
_cell.length_a   1.000
_cell.length_b   1.000
_cell.length_c   1.000
_cell.angle_alpha   90.00
_cell.angle_beta   90.00
_cell.angle_gamma   90.00
#
_symmetry.space_group_name_H-M   'P 1'
#
loop_
_entity.id
_entity.type
_entity.pdbx_description
1 polymer ?
#
loop_
_entity_poly.entity_id
_entity_poly.type
_entity_poly.pdbx_seq_one_letter_code
_entity_poly.pdbx_strand_id
1 'polypeptide(L)' 'MNILLALIPVSLALLVLAILAFLWAVKRGQFDDLDTPSLDILGDDERPAPAPEKRDGD' A
#
# COMPACT_ATOMS: atom_id res chain seq x y z
N MET A 1 0.66 27.02 -34.83
CA MET A 1 1.16 27.86 -33.72
C MET A 1 0.13 28.16 -32.63
N ASN A 2 -1.19 28.07 -32.87
CA ASN A 2 -2.21 28.39 -31.86
C ASN A 2 -2.38 27.29 -30.79
N ILE A 3 -2.20 26.01 -31.17
CA ILE A 3 -2.38 24.88 -30.26
C ILE A 3 -1.35 24.86 -29.13
N LEU A 4 -0.14 25.37 -29.36
CA LEU A 4 0.89 25.47 -28.33
C LEU A 4 0.45 26.42 -27.20
N LEU A 5 -0.25 27.50 -27.54
CA LEU A 5 -0.79 28.44 -26.55
C LEU A 5 -1.87 27.81 -25.67
N ALA A 6 -2.56 26.76 -26.15
CA ALA A 6 -3.51 25.98 -25.36
C ALA A 6 -2.84 24.83 -24.60
N LEU A 7 -1.85 24.16 -25.20
CA LEU A 7 -1.17 23.01 -24.60
C LEU A 7 -0.28 23.40 -23.42
N ILE A 8 0.39 24.56 -23.45
CA ILE A 8 1.24 25.04 -22.36
C ILE A 8 0.44 25.23 -21.05
N PRO A 9 -0.68 25.98 -21.00
CA PRO A 9 -1.44 26.13 -19.76
C PRO A 9 -2.11 24.82 -19.33
N VAL A 10 -2.57 24.00 -20.28
CA VAL A 10 -3.16 22.69 -19.96
C VAL A 10 -2.13 21.76 -19.31
N SER A 11 -0.91 21.69 -19.85
CA SER A 11 0.15 20.84 -19.27
C SER A 11 0.59 21.34 -17.89
N LEU A 12 0.71 22.66 -17.70
CA LEU A 12 0.99 23.25 -16.39
C LEU A 12 -0.13 22.95 -15.37
N ALA A 13 -1.40 23.05 -15.78
CA ALA A 13 -2.52 22.70 -14.92
C ALA A 13 -2.50 21.22 -14.52
N LEU A 14 -2.23 20.33 -15.46
CA LEU A 14 -2.08 18.89 -15.20
C LEU A 14 -0.89 18.59 -14.28
N LEU A 15 0.22 19.29 -14.45
CA LEU A 15 1.39 19.16 -13.57
C LEU A 15 1.05 19.57 -12.13
N VAL A 16 0.39 20.71 -11.94
CA VAL A 16 -0.04 21.18 -10.61
C VAL A 16 -1.03 20.18 -10.00
N LEU A 17 -2.00 19.70 -10.78
CA LEU A 17 -2.97 18.71 -10.34
C LEU A 17 -2.28 17.42 -9.87
N ALA A 18 -1.29 16.93 -10.63
CA ALA A 18 -0.51 15.75 -10.27
C ALA A 18 0.26 15.95 -8.96
N ILE A 19 0.87 17.12 -8.76
CA ILE A 19 1.59 17.44 -7.51
C ILE A 19 0.62 17.49 -6.33
N LEU A 20 -0.55 18.12 -6.48
CA LEU A 20 -1.56 18.19 -5.42
C LEU A 20 -2.10 16.80 -5.07
N ALA A 21 -2.39 15.97 -6.08
CA ALA A 21 -2.82 14.60 -5.90
C ALA A 21 -1.77 13.76 -5.17
N PHE A 22 -0.49 13.91 -5.55
CA PHE A 22 0.63 13.25 -4.89
C PHE A 22 0.75 13.66 -3.41
N LEU A 23 0.76 14.95 -3.12
CA LEU A 23 0.84 15.45 -1.74
C LEU A 23 -0.36 15.00 -0.89
N TRP A 24 -1.54 14.93 -1.49
CA TRP A 24 -2.74 14.40 -0.83
C TRP A 24 -2.62 12.91 -0.52
N ALA A 25 -2.12 12.10 -1.47
CA ALA A 25 -1.92 10.67 -1.29
C ALA A 25 -0.89 10.37 -0.19
N VAL A 26 0.21 11.13 -0.16
CA VAL A 26 1.23 11.05 0.91
C VAL A 26 0.63 11.40 2.27
N LYS A 27 -0.10 12.51 2.37
CA LYS A 27 -0.77 12.92 3.63
C LYS A 27 -1.82 11.91 4.10
N ARG A 28 -2.41 11.14 3.19
CA ARG A 28 -3.42 10.14 3.50
C ARG A 28 -2.81 8.79 3.95
N GLY A 29 -1.49 8.70 4.02
CA GLY A 29 -0.80 7.47 4.46
C GLY A 29 -0.94 6.32 3.46
N GLN A 30 -1.23 6.58 2.18
CA GLN A 30 -1.38 5.52 1.16
C GLN A 30 -0.09 4.68 1.02
N PHE A 31 1.05 5.25 1.39
CA PHE A 31 2.36 4.59 1.33
C PHE A 31 2.79 3.96 2.66
N ASP A 32 2.00 4.09 3.73
CA ASP A 32 2.33 3.53 5.05
C ASP A 32 2.01 2.02 5.12
N ASP A 33 1.21 1.51 4.19
CA ASP A 33 0.77 0.11 4.12
C ASP A 33 1.46 -0.67 2.98
N LEU A 34 2.74 -0.38 2.72
CA LEU A 34 3.56 -1.15 1.78
C LEU A 34 4.18 -2.41 2.42
N ASP A 35 4.11 -2.51 3.75
CA ASP A 35 4.80 -3.55 4.53
C ASP A 35 3.92 -4.77 4.87
N THR A 36 2.61 -4.74 4.65
CA THR A 36 1.69 -5.68 5.32
C THR A 36 1.37 -7.03 4.63
N PRO A 37 1.28 -7.23 3.29
CA PRO A 37 0.90 -8.56 2.78
C PRO A 37 2.07 -9.46 2.35
N SER A 38 3.31 -8.98 2.28
CA SER A 38 4.43 -9.77 1.71
C SER A 38 5.10 -10.72 2.71
N LEU A 39 4.91 -10.52 4.01
CA LEU A 39 5.50 -11.37 5.06
C LEU A 39 4.57 -12.49 5.55
N ASP A 40 3.27 -12.43 5.23
CA ASP A 40 2.27 -13.40 5.72
C ASP A 40 2.28 -14.72 4.94
N ILE A 41 2.81 -14.76 3.70
CA ILE A 41 2.82 -15.98 2.88
C ILE A 41 4.04 -16.90 3.15
N LEU A 42 5.05 -16.37 3.83
CA LEU A 42 6.32 -17.06 4.17
C LEU A 42 6.59 -17.04 5.69
N GLY A 43 5.68 -16.48 6.48
CA GLY A 43 5.69 -16.63 7.92
C GLY A 43 5.39 -18.07 8.26
N ASP A 44 6.43 -18.85 8.55
CA ASP A 44 6.36 -20.10 9.29
C ASP A 44 5.91 -19.81 10.75
N ASP A 45 4.79 -19.10 10.94
CA ASP A 45 4.14 -18.99 12.24
C ASP A 45 3.59 -20.38 12.57
N GLU A 46 4.49 -21.10 13.24
CA GLU A 46 4.34 -22.29 14.04
C GLU A 46 2.86 -22.49 14.40
N ARG A 47 2.19 -23.35 13.62
CA ARG A 47 0.91 -23.91 14.04
C ARG A 47 1.17 -24.45 15.45
N PRO A 48 0.45 -23.98 16.49
CA PRO A 48 0.65 -24.50 17.82
C PRO A 48 0.36 -26.00 17.73
N ALA A 49 1.38 -26.82 17.95
CA ALA A 49 1.21 -28.27 17.98
C ALA A 49 0.10 -28.57 18.99
N PRO A 50 -0.95 -29.34 18.63
CA PRO A 50 -1.97 -29.71 19.59
C PRO A 50 -1.28 -30.42 20.76
N ALA A 51 -1.47 -29.88 21.97
CA ALA A 51 -0.87 -30.39 23.18
C ALA A 51 -1.13 -31.89 23.31
N PRO A 52 -0.16 -32.69 23.81
CA PRO A 52 -0.35 -34.13 23.95
C PRO A 52 -1.46 -34.35 24.97
N GLU A 53 -2.56 -34.93 24.52
CA GLU A 53 -3.63 -35.41 25.37
C GLU A 53 -3.07 -36.55 26.23
N LYS A 54 -2.52 -36.21 27.40
CA LYS A 54 -2.30 -37.16 28.48
C LYS A 54 -3.67 -37.58 29.01
N ARG A 55 -4.22 -38.64 28.45
CA ARG A 55 -5.20 -39.47 29.17
C ARG A 55 -4.44 -40.44 30.04
N ASP A 56 -4.07 -39.93 31.21
CA ASP A 56 -3.87 -40.77 32.38
C ASP A 56 -5.26 -41.27 32.85
N GLY A 57 -5.42 -42.58 32.99
CA GLY A 57 -6.43 -43.20 33.87
C GLY A 57 -7.63 -43.87 33.20
N ASP A 58 -7.49 -45.18 32.91
CA ASP A 58 -8.34 -46.25 33.47
C ASP A 58 -7.54 -47.57 33.51
#